data_AF-A0A5B9QQ56-F1
#
_entry.id   AF-A0A5B9QQ56-F1
#
_cell.length_a   1.000
_cell.length_b   1.000
_cell.length_c   1.000
_cell.angle_alpha   90.00
_cell.angle_beta   90.00
_cell.angle_gamma   90.00
#
_symmetry.space_group_name_H-M   'P 1'
#
loop_
_entity.id
_entity.type
_entity.pdbx_description
1 polymer ?
#
loop_
_entity_poly.entity_id
_entity_poly.type
_entity_poly.pdbx_seq_one_letter_code
_entity_poly.pdbx_strand_id
1 'polypeptide(L)'
;MVPYCIPSAAEPMSETIPQPRGNKTKIKTKLKTFWFLRGMVLGLLLVGTANAVSYFVRSDGWGSLLGDRQADREAIGFPLELWRAGSAYGGLFVARVPLLVNALTAVLVGACCGALMVINHRWLEQMLIDLETREREATQHNFQFTLQGLLVITVLAAVAAMLVKTFASRPESLLFIYVLGPTALVLLALLPYRIAWQQRVAILAPITIAMIAVALAIGASLGIEFDVVLMGIFICWVPQSMLAATALTVSLMIQYQRQQHRQPPSQS
;
A
#
# COMPACT_ATOMS: atom_id res chain seq x y z
N MET A 1 -43.99 57.58 -26.09
CA MET A 1 -43.40 57.15 -24.80
C MET A 1 -44.39 56.19 -24.16
N VAL A 2 -44.05 54.89 -24.14
CA VAL A 2 -44.91 53.82 -23.60
C VAL A 2 -44.29 53.38 -22.27
N PRO A 3 -45.04 53.35 -21.16
CA PRO A 3 -44.52 52.87 -19.89
C PRO A 3 -44.46 51.34 -19.90
N TYR A 4 -43.28 50.79 -19.63
CA TYR A 4 -43.10 49.36 -19.37
C TYR A 4 -43.46 49.07 -17.92
N CYS A 5 -44.51 48.26 -17.71
CA CYS A 5 -44.79 47.60 -16.44
C CYS A 5 -43.79 46.45 -16.23
N ILE A 6 -43.02 46.50 -15.14
CA ILE A 6 -42.18 45.39 -14.68
C ILE A 6 -43.06 44.49 -13.81
N PRO A 7 -43.24 43.19 -14.13
CA PRO A 7 -44.02 42.29 -13.28
C PRO A 7 -43.25 41.93 -12.00
N SER A 8 -44.03 41.89 -10.93
CA SER A 8 -43.68 41.59 -9.54
C SER A 8 -43.00 40.24 -9.36
N ALA A 9 -42.12 40.16 -8.36
CA ALA A 9 -41.30 39.01 -7.99
C ALA A 9 -42.13 37.74 -7.78
N ALA A 10 -41.73 36.66 -8.46
CA ALA A 10 -42.21 35.32 -8.20
C ALA A 10 -41.61 34.82 -6.86
N GLU A 11 -42.47 34.40 -5.95
CA GLU A 11 -42.09 33.71 -4.72
C GLU A 11 -41.36 32.39 -5.07
N PRO A 12 -40.23 32.06 -4.41
CA PRO A 12 -39.59 30.77 -4.60
C PRO A 12 -40.48 29.68 -3.99
N MET A 13 -41.12 28.90 -4.85
CA MET A 13 -41.78 27.65 -4.50
C MET A 13 -40.78 26.76 -3.74
N SER A 14 -41.01 26.62 -2.43
CA SER A 14 -40.27 25.72 -1.56
C SER A 14 -40.66 24.28 -1.91
N GLU A 15 -39.98 23.72 -2.91
CA GLU A 15 -40.08 22.32 -3.26
C GLU A 15 -39.43 21.51 -2.14
N THR A 16 -40.24 21.08 -1.16
CA THR A 16 -39.82 20.14 -0.11
C THR A 16 -39.48 18.81 -0.75
N ILE A 17 -38.21 18.64 -1.13
CA ILE A 17 -37.65 17.37 -1.59
C ILE A 17 -37.87 16.33 -0.47
N PRO A 18 -38.65 15.26 -0.71
CA PRO A 18 -38.87 14.23 0.28
C PRO A 18 -37.56 13.50 0.56
N GLN A 19 -36.99 13.76 1.74
CA GLN A 19 -35.81 13.07 2.25
C GLN A 19 -36.08 11.56 2.34
N PRO A 20 -35.33 10.70 1.63
CA PRO A 20 -35.56 9.26 1.64
C PRO A 20 -35.22 8.68 3.02
N ARG A 21 -36.25 8.44 3.85
CA ARG A 21 -36.13 7.90 5.23
C ARG A 21 -35.68 6.42 5.30
N GLY A 22 -35.42 5.75 4.18
CA GLY A 22 -35.42 4.29 4.11
C GLY A 22 -34.11 3.50 4.33
N ASN A 23 -32.93 4.10 4.58
CA ASN A 23 -31.69 3.31 4.46
C ASN A 23 -30.57 3.52 5.49
N LYS A 24 -30.81 4.26 6.59
CA LYS A 24 -29.77 4.63 7.56
C LYS A 24 -29.09 3.42 8.24
N THR A 25 -29.83 2.33 8.47
CA THR A 25 -29.32 1.09 9.08
C THR A 25 -28.41 0.29 8.15
N LYS A 26 -28.74 0.21 6.84
CA LYS A 26 -27.89 -0.49 5.86
C LYS A 26 -26.56 0.24 5.65
N ILE A 27 -26.57 1.57 5.65
CA ILE A 27 -25.36 2.40 5.50
C ILE A 27 -24.40 2.20 6.68
N LYS A 28 -24.90 2.24 7.93
CA LYS A 28 -24.08 2.03 9.13
C LYS A 28 -23.42 0.64 9.18
N THR A 29 -24.12 -0.39 8.70
CA THR A 29 -23.59 -1.77 8.71
C THR A 29 -22.46 -1.92 7.70
N LYS A 30 -22.64 -1.40 6.47
CA LYS A 30 -21.59 -1.40 5.43
C LYS A 30 -20.32 -0.70 5.88
N LEU A 31 -20.46 0.43 6.58
CA LEU A 31 -19.33 1.21 7.09
C LEU A 31 -18.51 0.42 8.12
N LYS A 32 -19.15 -0.26 9.07
CA LYS A 32 -18.45 -1.09 10.07
C LYS A 32 -17.71 -2.25 9.43
N THR A 33 -18.33 -2.95 8.47
CA THR A 33 -17.68 -4.04 7.74
C THR A 33 -16.45 -3.54 6.99
N PHE A 34 -16.53 -2.35 6.39
CA PHE A 34 -15.41 -1.75 5.69
C PHE A 34 -14.22 -1.44 6.61
N TRP A 35 -14.47 -0.84 7.78
CA TRP A 35 -13.41 -0.58 8.77
C TRP A 35 -12.85 -1.87 9.37
N PHE A 36 -13.69 -2.87 9.61
CA PHE A 36 -13.23 -4.20 10.03
C PHE A 36 -12.26 -4.80 9.02
N LEU A 37 -12.62 -4.79 7.73
CA LEU A 37 -11.79 -5.34 6.67
C LEU A 37 -10.46 -4.60 6.54
N ARG A 38 -10.45 -3.27 6.66
CA ARG A 38 -9.22 -2.46 6.68
C ARG A 38 -8.31 -2.86 7.84
N GLY A 39 -8.86 -3.01 9.04
CA GLY A 39 -8.08 -3.44 10.21
C GLY A 39 -7.60 -4.88 10.08
N MET A 40 -8.39 -5.76 9.46
CA MET A 40 -7.99 -7.13 9.16
C MET A 40 -6.80 -7.18 8.21
N VAL A 41 -6.83 -6.40 7.12
CA VAL A 41 -5.70 -6.29 6.18
C VAL A 41 -4.45 -5.77 6.89
N LEU A 42 -4.58 -4.78 7.78
CA LEU A 42 -3.46 -4.29 8.60
C LEU A 42 -2.86 -5.40 9.48
N GLY A 43 -3.69 -6.18 10.17
CA GLY A 43 -3.21 -7.28 11.00
C GLY A 43 -2.57 -8.41 10.20
N LEU A 44 -3.11 -8.74 9.02
CA LEU A 44 -2.47 -9.66 8.08
C LEU A 44 -1.10 -9.15 7.61
N LEU A 45 -0.99 -7.86 7.33
CA LEU A 45 0.28 -7.23 6.93
C LEU A 45 1.29 -7.28 8.08
N LEU A 46 0.89 -7.03 9.32
CA LEU A 46 1.74 -7.16 10.51
C LEU A 46 2.29 -8.59 10.67
N VAL A 47 1.44 -9.60 10.57
CA VAL A 47 1.88 -11.00 10.65
C VAL A 47 2.75 -11.38 9.45
N GLY A 48 2.42 -10.88 8.25
CA GLY A 48 3.24 -11.02 7.05
C GLY A 48 4.64 -10.41 7.23
N THR A 49 4.74 -9.23 7.83
CA THR A 49 6.01 -8.58 8.18
C THR A 49 6.77 -9.40 9.22
N ALA A 50 6.13 -9.87 10.29
CA ALA A 50 6.78 -10.73 11.27
C ALA A 50 7.30 -12.03 10.65
N ASN A 51 6.52 -12.62 9.73
CA ASN A 51 6.91 -13.80 8.97
C ASN A 51 8.12 -13.51 8.06
N ALA A 52 8.10 -12.42 7.31
CA ALA A 52 9.24 -11.98 6.48
C ALA A 52 10.50 -11.73 7.33
N VAL A 53 10.39 -10.98 8.43
CA VAL A 53 11.52 -10.68 9.33
C VAL A 53 12.05 -11.94 10.00
N SER A 54 11.20 -12.95 10.25
CA SER A 54 11.65 -14.22 10.84
C SER A 54 12.73 -14.90 10.00
N TYR A 55 12.78 -14.65 8.68
CA TYR A 55 13.85 -15.15 7.82
C TYR A 55 15.22 -14.65 8.27
N PHE A 56 15.37 -13.36 8.58
CA PHE A 56 16.64 -12.81 9.02
C PHE A 56 17.09 -13.28 10.40
N VAL A 57 16.16 -13.80 11.19
CA VAL A 57 16.45 -14.34 12.53
C VAL A 57 16.79 -15.84 12.46
N ARG A 58 16.22 -16.56 11.50
CA ARG A 58 16.29 -18.03 11.41
C ARG A 58 17.24 -18.54 10.33
N SER A 59 17.61 -17.70 9.37
CA SER A 59 18.52 -18.05 8.27
C SER A 59 19.95 -17.56 8.55
N ASP A 60 20.94 -18.33 8.10
CA ASP A 60 22.37 -18.04 8.35
C ASP A 60 22.95 -16.94 7.42
N GLY A 61 22.13 -16.29 6.58
CA GLY A 61 22.56 -15.18 5.73
C GLY A 61 21.54 -14.76 4.67
N TRP A 62 21.92 -13.77 3.86
CA TRP A 62 21.13 -13.27 2.72
C TRP A 62 21.66 -13.79 1.36
N GLY A 63 22.81 -14.47 1.36
CA GLY A 63 23.51 -14.88 0.14
C GLY A 63 22.67 -15.78 -0.76
N SER A 64 21.84 -16.64 -0.17
CA SER A 64 20.93 -17.51 -0.91
C SER A 64 19.90 -16.77 -1.74
N LEU A 65 19.38 -15.65 -1.24
CA LEU A 65 18.46 -14.78 -1.99
C LEU A 65 19.14 -14.17 -3.24
N LEU A 66 20.47 -14.15 -3.26
CA LEU A 66 21.32 -13.67 -4.36
C LEU A 66 21.90 -14.82 -5.20
N GLY A 67 21.51 -16.07 -4.94
CA GLY A 67 21.94 -17.25 -5.69
C GLY A 67 23.10 -18.03 -5.08
N ASP A 68 23.59 -17.67 -3.89
CA ASP A 68 24.60 -18.46 -3.18
C ASP A 68 23.96 -19.73 -2.57
N ARG A 69 24.22 -20.88 -3.19
CA ARG A 69 23.64 -22.16 -2.79
C ARG A 69 24.30 -22.79 -1.56
N GLN A 70 25.27 -22.12 -0.94
CA GLN A 70 25.97 -22.61 0.27
C GLN A 70 25.26 -22.27 1.59
N ALA A 71 24.10 -21.61 1.55
CA ALA A 71 23.34 -21.34 2.77
C ALA A 71 22.74 -22.64 3.33
N ASP A 72 23.45 -23.25 4.28
CA ASP A 72 23.08 -24.55 4.87
C ASP A 72 21.78 -24.51 5.71
N ARG A 73 21.29 -23.30 6.07
CA ARG A 73 20.05 -23.11 6.82
C ARG A 73 19.34 -21.83 6.40
N GLU A 74 18.29 -21.98 5.62
CA GLU A 74 17.28 -20.94 5.45
C GLU A 74 15.98 -21.41 6.07
N ALA A 75 15.28 -20.55 6.78
CA ALA A 75 13.96 -20.88 7.29
C ALA A 75 13.10 -19.63 7.41
N ILE A 76 11.80 -19.78 7.18
CA ILE A 76 10.82 -18.70 7.34
C ILE A 76 9.58 -19.23 8.05
N GLY A 77 8.98 -18.41 8.89
CA GLY A 77 7.73 -18.75 9.56
C GLY A 77 7.52 -17.96 10.85
N PHE A 78 6.31 -17.44 11.02
CA PHE A 78 5.88 -16.85 12.28
C PHE A 78 4.42 -17.19 12.61
N PRO A 79 4.10 -17.63 13.83
CA PRO A 79 5.04 -17.88 14.94
C PRO A 79 5.86 -19.18 14.78
N LEU A 80 5.38 -20.15 14.02
CA LEU A 80 6.05 -21.43 13.81
C LEU A 80 6.80 -21.47 12.48
N GLU A 81 7.84 -22.30 12.39
CA GLU A 81 8.58 -22.53 11.15
C GLU A 81 7.65 -23.10 10.08
N LEU A 82 7.51 -22.37 8.98
CA LEU A 82 6.64 -22.75 7.87
C LEU A 82 7.41 -23.54 6.81
N TRP A 83 8.63 -23.09 6.55
CA TRP A 83 9.47 -23.61 5.49
C TRP A 83 10.95 -23.53 5.88
N ARG A 84 11.75 -24.46 5.35
CA ARG A 84 13.21 -24.55 5.54
C ARG A 84 13.93 -25.04 4.27
N ALA A 85 15.07 -24.45 3.93
CA ALA A 85 15.94 -24.90 2.82
C ALA A 85 16.41 -26.36 3.03
N GLY A 86 16.60 -27.08 1.93
CA GLY A 86 16.90 -28.52 1.94
C GLY A 86 15.66 -29.42 2.08
N SER A 87 14.49 -28.85 2.44
CA SER A 87 13.21 -29.47 2.13
C SER A 87 12.83 -29.14 0.68
N ALA A 88 12.31 -30.11 -0.07
CA ALA A 88 12.00 -29.93 -1.49
C ALA A 88 10.97 -28.80 -1.70
N TYR A 89 11.43 -27.61 -2.11
CA TYR A 89 10.58 -26.51 -2.55
C TYR A 89 9.95 -26.92 -3.89
N GLY A 90 8.63 -26.95 -3.98
CA GLY A 90 7.92 -27.31 -5.22
C GLY A 90 6.92 -28.48 -5.14
N GLY A 91 6.70 -29.06 -3.96
CA GLY A 91 5.59 -29.99 -3.70
C GLY A 91 4.70 -29.53 -2.54
N LEU A 92 3.60 -30.24 -2.28
CA LEU A 92 2.63 -30.08 -1.17
C LEU A 92 3.23 -30.17 0.26
N PHE A 93 4.50 -29.82 0.47
CA PHE A 93 5.31 -30.15 1.64
C PHE A 93 5.68 -28.93 2.50
N VAL A 94 4.84 -27.90 2.50
CA VAL A 94 4.77 -26.99 3.66
C VAL A 94 4.25 -27.80 4.85
N ALA A 95 4.89 -27.69 6.01
CA ALA A 95 4.43 -28.39 7.20
C ALA A 95 3.00 -27.95 7.53
N ARG A 96 2.02 -28.85 7.33
CA ARG A 96 0.58 -28.52 7.39
C ARG A 96 0.17 -27.91 8.72
N VAL A 97 0.73 -28.42 9.81
CA VAL A 97 0.41 -27.95 11.17
C VAL A 97 0.98 -26.54 11.39
N PRO A 98 2.27 -26.26 11.16
CA PRO A 98 2.78 -24.89 11.18
C PRO A 98 2.06 -23.93 10.24
N LEU A 99 1.70 -24.35 9.02
CA LEU A 99 0.90 -23.54 8.10
C LEU A 99 -0.45 -23.16 8.71
N LEU A 100 -1.16 -24.13 9.28
CA LEU A 100 -2.44 -23.89 9.94
C LEU A 100 -2.29 -22.93 11.12
N VAL A 101 -1.28 -23.14 11.97
CA VAL A 101 -1.03 -22.28 13.15
C VAL A 101 -0.68 -20.85 12.73
N ASN A 102 0.17 -20.68 11.72
CA ASN A 102 0.54 -19.36 11.20
C ASN A 102 -0.68 -18.67 10.57
N ALA A 103 -1.48 -19.39 9.79
CA ALA A 103 -2.71 -18.88 9.19
C ALA A 103 -3.74 -18.46 10.27
N LEU A 104 -3.96 -19.29 11.29
CA LEU A 104 -4.84 -18.96 12.41
C LEU A 104 -4.33 -17.74 13.17
N THR A 105 -3.02 -17.64 13.40
CA THR A 105 -2.41 -16.47 14.04
C THR A 105 -2.66 -15.20 13.21
N ALA A 106 -2.49 -15.27 11.89
CA ALA A 106 -2.76 -14.16 10.98
C ALA A 106 -4.24 -13.73 11.03
N VAL A 107 -5.17 -14.68 11.02
CA VAL A 107 -6.61 -14.42 11.15
C VAL A 107 -6.95 -13.81 12.50
N LEU A 108 -6.39 -14.31 13.60
CA LEU A 108 -6.64 -13.81 14.95
C LEU A 108 -6.12 -12.37 15.10
N VAL A 109 -4.87 -12.10 14.72
CA VAL A 109 -4.30 -10.74 14.77
C VAL A 109 -5.08 -9.80 13.86
N GLY A 110 -5.42 -10.24 12.64
CA GLY A 110 -6.29 -9.52 11.71
C GLY A 110 -7.64 -9.17 12.34
N ALA A 111 -8.33 -10.13 12.94
CA ALA A 111 -9.62 -9.91 13.58
C ALA A 111 -9.52 -8.95 14.77
N CYS A 112 -8.45 -9.04 15.59
CA CYS A 112 -8.19 -8.09 16.67
C CYS A 112 -8.00 -6.66 16.14
N CYS A 113 -7.16 -6.46 15.13
CA CYS A 113 -6.96 -5.15 14.49
C CYS A 113 -8.25 -4.62 13.85
N GLY A 114 -9.03 -5.49 13.20
CA GLY A 114 -10.35 -5.18 12.64
C GLY A 114 -11.33 -4.71 13.71
N ALA A 115 -11.41 -5.42 14.84
CA ALA A 115 -12.26 -5.05 15.96
C ALA A 115 -11.85 -3.68 16.55
N LEU A 116 -10.55 -3.43 16.73
CA LEU A 116 -10.04 -2.14 17.19
C LEU A 116 -10.41 -0.99 16.24
N MET A 117 -10.32 -1.20 14.92
CA MET A 117 -10.76 -0.19 13.94
C MET A 117 -12.27 0.06 13.99
N VAL A 118 -13.08 -0.98 14.19
CA VAL A 118 -14.54 -0.82 14.34
C VAL A 118 -14.88 -0.05 15.60
N ILE A 119 -14.20 -0.29 16.73
CA ILE A 119 -14.40 0.47 17.97
C ILE A 119 -14.11 1.96 17.73
N ASN A 120 -13.06 2.26 16.98
CA ASN A 120 -12.59 3.62 16.71
C ASN A 120 -13.12 4.23 15.39
N HIS A 121 -14.10 3.60 14.73
CA HIS A 121 -14.48 3.97 13.35
C HIS A 121 -14.96 5.42 13.21
N ARG A 122 -15.66 5.97 14.23
CA ARG A 122 -16.18 7.35 14.16
C ARG A 122 -15.06 8.38 14.07
N TRP A 123 -14.01 8.20 14.89
CA TRP A 123 -12.86 9.08 14.89
C TRP A 123 -12.05 8.94 13.60
N LEU A 124 -11.83 7.69 13.16
CA LEU A 124 -11.13 7.40 11.90
C LEU A 124 -11.88 7.95 10.67
N GLU A 125 -13.20 7.88 10.67
CA GLU A 125 -14.04 8.40 9.59
C GLU A 125 -14.01 9.92 9.55
N GLN A 126 -14.11 10.60 10.69
CA GLN A 126 -13.95 12.06 10.76
C GLN A 126 -12.59 12.50 10.22
N MET A 127 -11.50 11.85 10.67
CA MET A 127 -10.16 12.13 10.17
C MET A 127 -10.04 11.90 8.66
N LEU A 128 -10.64 10.83 8.15
CA LEU A 128 -10.63 10.51 6.71
C LEU A 128 -11.39 11.57 5.90
N ILE A 129 -12.59 11.96 6.34
CA ILE A 129 -13.41 12.98 5.67
C ILE A 129 -12.68 14.33 5.65
N ASP A 130 -12.06 14.72 6.76
CA ASP A 130 -11.30 15.97 6.86
C ASP A 130 -10.09 15.96 5.90
N LEU A 131 -9.38 14.83 5.82
CA LEU A 131 -8.26 14.66 4.89
C LEU A 131 -8.71 14.68 3.43
N GLU A 132 -9.77 13.95 3.08
CA GLU A 132 -10.31 13.92 1.71
C GLU A 132 -10.80 15.30 1.25
N THR A 133 -11.43 16.06 2.13
CA THR A 133 -11.92 17.41 1.82
C THR A 133 -10.75 18.35 1.49
N ARG A 134 -9.67 18.30 2.27
CA ARG A 134 -8.46 19.09 2.03
C ARG A 134 -7.72 18.67 0.77
N GLU A 135 -7.65 17.37 0.50
CA GLU A 135 -7.04 16.88 -0.74
C GLU A 135 -7.83 17.38 -1.96
N ARG A 136 -9.17 17.38 -1.91
CA ARG A 136 -10.00 17.94 -2.99
C ARG A 136 -9.75 19.42 -3.23
N GLU A 137 -9.61 20.22 -2.17
CA GLU A 137 -9.28 21.64 -2.28
C GLU A 137 -7.89 21.86 -2.90
N ALA A 138 -6.90 21.05 -2.53
CA ALA A 138 -5.53 21.14 -3.06
C ALA A 138 -5.42 20.66 -4.53
N THR A 139 -6.28 19.73 -4.97
CA THR A 139 -6.18 19.04 -6.26
C THR A 139 -6.89 19.75 -7.41
N GLN A 140 -7.58 20.88 -7.17
CA GLN A 140 -8.23 21.67 -8.26
C GLN A 140 -7.26 22.26 -9.30
N HIS A 141 -5.94 22.08 -9.14
CA HIS A 141 -4.98 22.46 -10.16
C HIS A 141 -4.83 21.34 -11.19
N ASN A 142 -5.53 21.48 -12.32
CA ASN A 142 -5.51 20.55 -13.45
C ASN A 142 -4.07 20.26 -13.89
N PHE A 143 -3.63 19.02 -13.69
CA PHE A 143 -2.41 18.49 -14.28
C PHE A 143 -2.62 18.34 -15.78
N GLN A 144 -2.16 19.33 -16.57
CA GLN A 144 -2.05 19.17 -18.00
C GLN A 144 -0.77 18.37 -18.29
N PHE A 145 -0.94 17.16 -18.82
CA PHE A 145 0.17 16.31 -19.23
C PHE A 145 0.86 16.98 -20.43
N THR A 146 2.05 17.54 -20.21
CA THR A 146 2.79 18.21 -21.29
C THR A 146 3.49 17.17 -22.16
N LEU A 147 3.47 17.37 -23.49
CA LEU A 147 4.19 16.52 -24.45
C LEU A 147 5.69 16.41 -24.09
N GLN A 148 6.26 17.49 -23.58
CA GLN A 148 7.64 17.55 -23.10
C GLN A 148 7.89 16.60 -21.93
N GLY A 149 6.96 16.52 -20.96
CA GLY A 149 7.04 15.58 -19.85
C GLY A 149 7.05 14.12 -20.31
N LEU A 150 6.20 13.77 -21.29
CA LEU A 150 6.17 12.43 -21.88
C LEU A 150 7.50 12.08 -22.56
N LEU A 151 8.09 13.00 -23.33
CA LEU A 151 9.38 12.80 -23.99
C LEU A 151 10.52 12.58 -22.98
N VAL A 152 10.58 13.39 -21.91
CA VAL A 152 11.58 13.22 -20.85
C VAL A 152 11.44 11.86 -20.16
N ILE A 153 10.21 11.46 -19.81
CA ILE A 153 9.95 10.15 -19.18
C ILE A 153 10.37 9.01 -20.12
N THR A 154 10.11 9.13 -21.42
CA THR A 154 10.45 8.09 -22.40
C THR A 154 11.97 7.94 -22.54
N VAL A 155 12.72 9.04 -22.57
CA VAL A 155 14.18 9.02 -22.60
C VAL A 155 14.76 8.43 -21.31
N LEU A 156 14.23 8.84 -20.14
CA LEU A 156 14.65 8.27 -18.86
C LEU A 156 14.36 6.76 -18.78
N ALA A 157 13.21 6.32 -19.28
CA ALA A 157 12.87 4.90 -19.36
C ALA A 157 13.82 4.12 -20.29
N ALA A 158 14.20 4.70 -21.43
CA ALA A 158 15.16 4.09 -22.35
C ALA A 158 16.57 3.97 -21.73
N VAL A 159 17.04 5.02 -21.05
CA VAL A 159 18.31 4.99 -20.31
C VAL A 159 18.26 3.94 -19.20
N ALA A 160 17.17 3.91 -18.42
CA ALA A 160 16.99 2.89 -17.39
C ALA A 160 16.98 1.48 -17.98
N ALA A 161 16.30 1.23 -19.10
CA ALA A 161 16.29 -0.06 -19.78
C ALA A 161 17.70 -0.48 -20.26
N MET A 162 18.48 0.46 -20.78
CA MET A 162 19.88 0.23 -21.18
C MET A 162 20.77 -0.12 -19.97
N LEU A 163 20.60 0.59 -18.86
CA LEU A 163 21.31 0.29 -17.61
C LEU A 163 20.91 -1.09 -17.09
N VAL A 164 19.62 -1.40 -17.04
CA VAL A 164 19.12 -2.72 -16.62
C VAL A 164 19.74 -3.82 -17.47
N LYS A 165 19.79 -3.68 -18.80
CA LYS A 165 20.44 -4.68 -19.67
C LYS A 165 21.92 -4.89 -19.35
N THR A 166 22.63 -3.83 -18.97
CA THR A 166 24.06 -3.87 -18.66
C THR A 166 24.35 -4.48 -17.29
N PHE A 167 23.45 -4.26 -16.33
CA PHE A 167 23.59 -4.73 -14.95
C PHE A 167 22.81 -6.02 -14.67
N ALA A 168 21.93 -6.48 -15.56
CA ALA A 168 21.09 -7.67 -15.35
C ALA A 168 21.88 -8.95 -15.09
N SER A 169 23.10 -9.05 -15.61
CA SER A 169 23.96 -10.24 -15.43
C SER A 169 24.67 -10.31 -14.08
N ARG A 170 24.34 -9.40 -13.14
CA ARG A 170 25.03 -9.25 -11.86
C ARG A 170 24.09 -9.50 -10.68
N PRO A 171 24.47 -10.32 -9.69
CA PRO A 171 23.64 -10.58 -8.50
C PRO A 171 23.38 -9.31 -7.68
N GLU A 172 24.26 -8.31 -7.74
CA GLU A 172 24.10 -7.02 -7.09
C GLU A 172 22.84 -6.27 -7.55
N SER A 173 22.37 -6.53 -8.78
CA SER A 173 21.14 -5.94 -9.30
C SER A 173 19.89 -6.45 -8.58
N LEU A 174 19.86 -7.75 -8.22
CA LEU A 174 18.78 -8.30 -7.40
C LEU A 174 18.78 -7.69 -6.01
N LEU A 175 19.96 -7.56 -5.39
CA LEU A 175 20.10 -6.92 -4.09
C LEU A 175 19.54 -5.48 -4.12
N PHE A 176 19.89 -4.73 -5.16
CA PHE A 176 19.39 -3.37 -5.33
C PHE A 176 17.86 -3.33 -5.43
N ILE A 177 17.25 -4.24 -6.20
CA ILE A 177 15.79 -4.33 -6.34
C ILE A 177 15.12 -4.70 -5.00
N TYR A 178 15.72 -5.62 -4.24
CA TYR A 178 15.20 -6.05 -2.94
C TYR A 178 15.24 -4.94 -1.89
N VAL A 179 16.35 -4.20 -1.82
CA VAL A 179 16.53 -3.13 -0.81
C VAL A 179 15.79 -1.85 -1.20
N LEU A 180 15.85 -1.44 -2.45
CA LEU A 180 15.35 -0.14 -2.87
C LEU A 180 13.95 -0.17 -3.48
N GLY A 181 13.45 -1.31 -3.97
CA GLY A 181 12.22 -1.33 -4.77
C GLY A 181 11.02 -0.66 -4.09
N PRO A 182 10.52 -1.19 -2.97
CA PRO A 182 9.38 -0.62 -2.24
C PRO A 182 9.67 0.77 -1.70
N THR A 183 10.88 1.02 -1.20
CA THR A 183 11.25 2.34 -0.67
C THR A 183 11.21 3.40 -1.78
N ALA A 184 11.73 3.08 -2.96
CA ALA A 184 11.66 3.95 -4.14
C ALA A 184 10.21 4.16 -4.61
N LEU A 185 9.38 3.10 -4.59
CA LEU A 185 7.96 3.21 -4.92
C LEU A 185 7.21 4.10 -3.92
N VAL A 186 7.51 3.99 -2.63
CA VAL A 186 6.92 4.84 -1.59
C VAL A 186 7.38 6.28 -1.76
N LEU A 187 8.67 6.52 -1.98
CA LEU A 187 9.19 7.87 -2.23
C LEU A 187 8.56 8.47 -3.49
N LEU A 188 8.41 7.68 -4.55
CA LEU A 188 7.74 8.09 -5.78
C LEU A 188 6.24 8.35 -5.55
N ALA A 189 5.58 7.60 -4.66
CA ALA A 189 4.21 7.85 -4.24
C ALA A 189 4.07 9.15 -3.44
N LEU A 190 5.10 9.52 -2.68
CA LEU A 190 5.12 10.72 -1.84
C LEU A 190 5.59 11.98 -2.60
N LEU A 191 6.39 11.82 -3.66
CA LEU A 191 6.96 12.92 -4.45
C LEU A 191 5.89 13.82 -5.12
N PRO A 192 4.85 13.30 -5.79
CA PRO A 192 3.85 14.14 -6.41
C PRO A 192 2.76 14.50 -5.40
N TYR A 193 3.04 15.46 -4.52
CA TYR A 193 2.09 15.94 -3.49
C TYR A 193 0.72 16.36 -4.06
N ARG A 194 0.65 16.66 -5.37
CA ARG A 194 -0.52 17.19 -6.07
C ARG A 194 -1.33 16.17 -6.88
N ILE A 195 -0.92 14.91 -6.95
CA ILE A 195 -1.66 13.87 -7.68
C ILE A 195 -2.69 13.24 -6.73
N ALA A 196 -3.93 13.05 -7.18
CA ALA A 196 -4.97 12.38 -6.40
C ALA A 196 -4.53 10.95 -6.02
N TRP A 197 -4.82 10.52 -4.79
CA TRP A 197 -4.44 9.18 -4.29
C TRP A 197 -4.78 8.03 -5.27
N GLN A 198 -5.98 8.05 -5.87
CA GLN A 198 -6.40 7.01 -6.83
C GLN A 198 -5.48 6.90 -8.05
N GLN A 199 -5.02 8.03 -8.59
CA GLN A 199 -4.09 8.05 -9.71
C GLN A 199 -2.71 7.53 -9.30
N ARG A 200 -2.26 7.83 -8.07
CA ARG A 200 -1.00 7.28 -7.55
C ARG A 200 -1.05 5.77 -7.49
N VAL A 201 -2.14 5.19 -6.96
CA VAL A 201 -2.32 3.73 -6.92
C VAL A 201 -2.36 3.14 -8.33
N ALA A 202 -3.06 3.78 -9.26
CA ALA A 202 -3.14 3.34 -10.65
C ALA A 202 -1.79 3.35 -11.38
N ILE A 203 -0.86 4.24 -10.97
CA ILE A 203 0.51 4.30 -11.50
C ILE A 203 1.42 3.30 -10.77
N LEU A 204 1.33 3.19 -9.45
CA LEU A 204 2.20 2.34 -8.63
C LEU A 204 1.97 0.85 -8.88
N ALA A 205 0.71 0.43 -9.07
CA ALA A 205 0.38 -0.97 -9.31
C ALA A 205 1.10 -1.56 -10.53
N PRO A 206 1.00 -0.98 -11.75
CA PRO A 206 1.71 -1.51 -12.92
C PRO A 206 3.23 -1.41 -12.79
N ILE A 207 3.77 -0.36 -12.15
CA ILE A 207 5.22 -0.25 -11.91
C ILE A 207 5.68 -1.38 -10.97
N THR A 208 4.95 -1.66 -9.90
CA THR A 208 5.27 -2.74 -8.97
C THR A 208 5.27 -4.09 -9.68
N ILE A 209 4.26 -4.36 -10.52
CA ILE A 209 4.18 -5.59 -11.33
C ILE A 209 5.36 -5.67 -12.29
N ALA A 210 5.70 -4.56 -12.97
CA ALA A 210 6.85 -4.51 -13.88
C ALA A 210 8.17 -4.77 -13.14
N MET A 211 8.36 -4.21 -11.95
CA MET A 211 9.53 -4.45 -11.11
C MET A 211 9.64 -5.92 -10.68
N ILE A 212 8.52 -6.56 -10.31
CA ILE A 212 8.49 -7.99 -10.01
C ILE A 212 8.88 -8.80 -11.25
N ALA A 213 8.32 -8.48 -12.43
CA ALA A 213 8.66 -9.16 -13.68
C ALA A 213 10.16 -9.01 -14.03
N VAL A 214 10.74 -7.82 -13.84
CA VAL A 214 12.17 -7.58 -14.04
C VAL A 214 13.02 -8.39 -13.05
N ALA A 215 12.65 -8.42 -11.77
CA ALA A 215 13.35 -9.23 -10.76
C ALA A 215 13.35 -10.72 -11.12
N LEU A 216 12.19 -11.24 -11.56
CA LEU A 216 12.05 -12.62 -12.02
C LEU A 216 12.90 -12.91 -13.26
N ALA A 217 12.93 -12.00 -14.24
CA ALA A 217 13.76 -12.15 -15.43
C ALA A 217 15.27 -12.15 -15.10
N ILE A 218 15.69 -11.27 -14.19
CA ILE A 218 17.09 -11.23 -13.71
C ILE A 218 17.42 -12.53 -12.97
N GLY A 219 16.57 -12.96 -12.05
CA GLY A 219 16.77 -14.22 -11.32
C GLY A 219 16.86 -15.44 -12.25
N ALA A 220 15.99 -15.51 -13.26
CA ALA A 220 16.06 -16.55 -14.29
C ALA A 220 17.38 -16.50 -15.07
N SER A 221 17.88 -15.30 -15.41
CA SER A 221 19.16 -15.13 -16.12
C SER A 221 20.38 -15.55 -15.29
N LEU A 222 20.26 -15.51 -13.95
CA LEU A 222 21.28 -15.93 -12.99
C LEU A 222 21.14 -17.41 -12.58
N GLY A 223 20.15 -18.13 -13.10
CA GLY A 223 19.90 -19.53 -12.74
C GLY A 223 19.37 -19.71 -11.31
N ILE A 224 18.75 -18.68 -10.76
CA ILE A 224 18.07 -18.70 -9.45
C ILE A 224 16.65 -19.22 -9.64
N GLU A 225 16.21 -20.07 -8.73
CA GLU A 225 14.86 -20.62 -8.77
C GLU A 225 13.80 -19.52 -8.59
N PHE A 226 12.71 -19.63 -9.36
CA PHE A 226 11.60 -18.69 -9.34
C PHE A 226 11.08 -18.40 -7.93
N ASP A 227 10.91 -19.46 -7.14
CA ASP A 227 10.39 -19.38 -5.78
C ASP A 227 11.33 -18.62 -4.83
N VAL A 228 12.65 -18.77 -5.00
CA VAL A 228 13.66 -18.05 -4.21
C VAL A 228 13.60 -16.55 -4.51
N VAL A 229 13.41 -16.16 -5.77
CA VAL A 229 13.25 -14.75 -6.15
C VAL A 229 11.97 -14.16 -5.55
N LEU A 230 10.84 -14.86 -5.66
CA LEU A 230 9.60 -14.43 -5.02
C LEU A 230 9.71 -14.33 -3.50
N MET A 231 10.41 -15.27 -2.88
CA MET A 231 10.69 -15.26 -1.46
C MET A 231 11.54 -14.03 -1.08
N GLY A 232 12.58 -13.71 -1.86
CA GLY A 232 13.38 -12.50 -1.67
C GLY A 232 12.56 -11.21 -1.76
N ILE A 233 11.67 -11.12 -2.76
CA ILE A 233 10.70 -10.03 -2.89
C ILE A 233 9.82 -9.95 -1.66
N PHE A 234 9.20 -11.05 -1.23
CA PHE A 234 8.33 -11.07 -0.06
C PHE A 234 9.06 -10.62 1.22
N ILE A 235 10.22 -11.23 1.50
CA ILE A 235 11.03 -10.97 2.70
C ILE A 235 11.43 -9.50 2.79
N CYS A 236 11.85 -8.91 1.68
CA CYS A 236 12.33 -7.54 1.68
C CYS A 236 11.19 -6.53 1.58
N TRP A 237 10.18 -6.82 0.75
CA TRP A 237 9.19 -5.81 0.37
C TRP A 237 8.05 -5.66 1.36
N VAL A 238 7.63 -6.74 2.02
CA VAL A 238 6.52 -6.68 2.97
C VAL A 238 6.88 -5.85 4.21
N PRO A 239 8.04 -6.03 4.88
CA PRO A 239 8.46 -5.16 5.98
C PRO A 239 8.62 -3.69 5.56
N GLN A 240 9.26 -3.43 4.42
CA GLN A 240 9.44 -2.06 3.92
C GLN A 240 8.08 -1.36 3.68
N SER A 241 7.13 -2.06 3.05
CA SER A 241 5.79 -1.53 2.79
C SER A 241 5.02 -1.27 4.09
N MET A 242 5.13 -2.16 5.07
CA MET A 242 4.51 -1.96 6.39
C MET A 242 5.10 -0.75 7.12
N LEU A 243 6.42 -0.61 7.12
CA LEU A 243 7.11 0.54 7.72
C LEU A 243 6.70 1.85 7.05
N ALA A 244 6.67 1.87 5.71
CA ALA A 244 6.23 3.03 4.94
C ALA A 244 4.77 3.42 5.25
N ALA A 245 3.85 2.45 5.24
CA ALA A 245 2.44 2.67 5.55
C ALA A 245 2.23 3.20 6.98
N THR A 246 2.99 2.65 7.94
CA THR A 246 2.97 3.08 9.34
C THR A 246 3.50 4.50 9.46
N ALA A 247 4.67 4.80 8.88
CA ALA A 247 5.27 6.12 8.91
C ALA A 247 4.36 7.19 8.28
N LEU A 248 3.72 6.86 7.15
CA LEU A 248 2.77 7.75 6.50
C LEU A 248 1.56 8.02 7.40
N THR A 249 0.97 6.97 7.97
CA THR A 249 -0.22 7.08 8.82
C THR A 249 0.09 7.90 10.08
N VAL A 250 1.22 7.63 10.74
CA VAL A 250 1.67 8.39 11.92
C VAL A 250 1.93 9.86 11.55
N SER A 251 2.59 10.12 10.43
CA SER A 251 2.84 11.48 9.95
C SER A 251 1.53 12.25 9.73
N LEU A 252 0.54 11.62 9.09
CA LEU A 252 -0.79 12.22 8.88
C LEU A 252 -1.52 12.48 10.19
N MET A 253 -1.48 11.54 11.14
CA MET A 253 -2.07 11.73 12.47
C MET A 253 -1.44 12.89 13.24
N ILE A 254 -0.11 13.01 13.21
CA ILE A 254 0.61 14.12 13.87
C ILE A 254 0.25 15.46 13.23
N GLN A 255 0.19 15.52 11.89
CA GLN A 255 -0.21 16.74 11.18
C GLN A 255 -1.63 17.15 11.51
N TYR A 256 -2.55 16.18 11.58
CA TYR A 256 -3.95 16.41 11.96
C TYR A 256 -4.07 17.00 13.37
N GLN A 257 -3.40 16.38 14.36
CA GLN A 257 -3.41 16.86 15.75
C GLN A 257 -2.84 18.29 15.88
N ARG A 258 -1.72 18.56 15.21
CA ARG A 258 -1.09 19.91 15.23
C ARG A 258 -2.01 20.99 14.66
N GLN A 259 -2.86 20.65 13.70
CA GLN A 259 -3.77 21.61 13.10
C GLN A 259 -5.02 21.84 13.94
N GLN A 260 -5.56 20.79 14.59
CA GLN A 260 -6.65 20.96 15.55
C GLN A 260 -6.26 21.91 16.69
N HIS A 261 -5.03 21.82 17.19
CA HIS A 261 -4.52 22.75 18.21
C HIS A 261 -4.34 24.20 17.73
N ARG A 262 -4.24 24.44 16.41
CA ARG A 262 -4.03 25.79 15.85
C ARG A 262 -5.32 26.52 15.51
N GLN A 263 -6.47 25.85 15.45
CA GLN A 263 -7.74 26.53 15.25
C GLN A 263 -8.14 27.20 16.58
N PRO A 264 -8.23 28.55 16.64
CA PRO A 264 -8.70 29.22 17.84
C PRO A 264 -10.13 28.74 18.12
N PRO A 265 -10.53 28.62 19.41
CA PRO A 265 -11.89 28.26 19.76
C PRO A 265 -12.82 29.24 19.04
N SER A 266 -13.64 28.71 18.12
CA SER A 266 -14.66 29.49 17.44
C SER A 266 -15.51 30.12 18.54
N GLN A 267 -15.43 31.45 18.67
CA GLN A 267 -16.24 32.21 19.62
C GLN A 267 -17.70 31.98 19.22
N SER A 268 -18.35 31.09 19.95
CA SER A 268 -19.79 30.81 19.89
C SER A 268 -20.56 31.82 20.71
#